data_AF-A0A838DLU7-F1
#
_entry.id   AF-A0A838DLU7-F1
#
_cell.length_a   1.000
_cell.length_b   1.000
_cell.length_c   1.000
_cell.angle_alpha   90.00
_cell.angle_beta   90.00
_cell.angle_gamma   90.00
#
_symmetry.space_group_name_H-M   'P 1'
#
loop_
_entity.id
_entity.type
_entity.pdbx_description
1 polymer ?
#
loop_
_entity_poly.entity_id
_entity_poly.type
_entity_poly.pdbx_seq_one_letter_code
_entity_poly.pdbx_strand_id
1 'polypeptide(L)'
;MLRRIVGAEMQECPPNDPHRCAFYAYTEEGDHMGFHYDTSYYKDRRWTLLVGFKDDSSSRLLCHLHTKNPDREIEKLELKMTPGMLVLFNGDKVYHSVSPVKAGETRYVVSMQFVTSGEMNPFIRFISNMKDAVGYFGLRGVFGAGQRKPDAKAAR
;
A
#
# COMPACT_ATOMS: atom_id res chain seq x y z
N MET A 1 -20.02 -5.94 -5.70
CA MET A 1 -19.43 -7.26 -6.05
C MET A 1 -18.33 -7.67 -5.08
N LEU A 2 -17.21 -6.93 -5.00
CA LEU A 2 -16.04 -7.31 -4.18
C LEU A 2 -16.37 -7.58 -2.69
N ARG A 3 -17.18 -6.71 -2.06
CA ARG A 3 -17.67 -6.92 -0.67
C ARG A 3 -18.31 -8.29 -0.46
N ARG A 4 -19.09 -8.77 -1.45
CA ARG A 4 -19.77 -10.07 -1.40
C ARG A 4 -18.79 -11.23 -1.53
N ILE A 5 -17.76 -11.10 -2.37
CA ILE A 5 -16.72 -12.12 -2.56
C ILE A 5 -15.91 -12.29 -1.27
N VAL A 6 -15.56 -11.16 -0.64
CA VAL A 6 -14.71 -11.14 0.55
C VAL A 6 -15.49 -11.45 1.84
N GLY A 7 -16.80 -11.21 1.85
CA GLY A 7 -17.61 -11.30 3.07
C GLY A 7 -17.24 -10.22 4.09
N ALA A 8 -16.81 -9.04 3.61
CA ALA A 8 -16.43 -7.91 4.45
C ALA A 8 -16.82 -6.58 3.81
N GLU A 9 -16.96 -5.55 4.65
CA GLU A 9 -17.02 -4.18 4.15
C GLU A 9 -15.74 -3.80 3.43
N MET A 10 -15.90 -3.10 2.31
CA MET A 10 -14.82 -2.56 1.49
C MET A 10 -15.24 -1.19 0.97
N GLN A 11 -14.53 -0.18 1.44
CA GLN A 11 -14.62 1.20 1.00
C GLN A 11 -13.41 1.51 0.13
N GLU A 12 -13.56 2.44 -0.78
CA GLU A 12 -12.42 2.93 -1.55
C GLU A 12 -11.40 3.59 -0.60
N CYS A 13 -10.10 3.40 -0.87
CA CYS A 13 -9.09 4.20 -0.20
C CYS A 13 -9.39 5.70 -0.40
N PRO A 14 -9.09 6.55 0.61
CA PRO A 14 -9.22 7.99 0.49
C PRO A 14 -8.56 8.55 -0.79
N PRO A 15 -9.14 9.59 -1.42
CA PRO A 15 -8.62 10.11 -2.70
C PRO A 15 -7.19 10.63 -2.66
N ASN A 16 -6.71 11.02 -1.48
CA ASN A 16 -5.37 11.54 -1.23
C ASN A 16 -4.34 10.43 -0.91
N ASP A 17 -4.75 9.17 -0.85
CA ASP A 17 -3.82 8.05 -0.69
C ASP A 17 -3.10 7.78 -2.04
N PRO A 18 -1.78 8.00 -2.13
CA PRO A 18 -1.05 7.83 -3.38
C PRO A 18 -1.02 6.37 -3.85
N HIS A 19 -1.31 5.42 -2.96
CA HIS A 19 -1.36 4.00 -3.28
C HIS A 19 -2.78 3.51 -3.61
N ARG A 20 -3.79 4.39 -3.62
CA ARG A 20 -5.19 4.02 -3.92
C ARG A 20 -5.32 3.25 -5.25
N CYS A 21 -4.62 3.71 -6.28
CA CYS A 21 -4.61 3.07 -7.59
C CYS A 21 -3.24 3.31 -8.24
N ALA A 22 -2.61 2.25 -8.73
CA ALA A 22 -1.33 2.30 -9.40
C ALA A 22 -1.34 1.43 -10.65
N PHE A 23 -0.67 1.90 -11.70
CA PHE A 23 -0.35 1.10 -12.88
C PHE A 23 1.12 0.73 -12.83
N TYR A 24 1.41 -0.56 -12.75
CA TYR A 24 2.77 -1.08 -12.78
C TYR A 24 3.10 -1.56 -14.17
N ALA A 25 4.19 -1.02 -14.71
CA ALA A 25 4.84 -1.47 -15.93
C ALA A 25 6.21 -2.05 -15.56
N TYR A 26 6.41 -3.33 -15.82
CA TYR A 26 7.70 -4.00 -15.72
C TYR A 26 8.16 -4.25 -17.15
N THR A 27 9.17 -3.54 -17.62
CA THR A 27 9.58 -3.52 -19.03
C THR A 27 11.07 -3.68 -19.21
N GLU A 28 11.86 -3.42 -18.16
CA GLU A 28 13.31 -3.56 -18.18
C GLU A 28 13.72 -4.89 -17.53
N GLU A 29 14.81 -5.48 -18.03
CA GLU A 29 15.35 -6.70 -17.45
C GLU A 29 15.62 -6.52 -15.94
N GLY A 30 15.12 -7.45 -15.14
CA GLY A 30 15.28 -7.41 -13.70
C GLY A 30 14.22 -6.60 -12.96
N ASP A 31 13.29 -5.91 -13.64
CA ASP A 31 12.17 -5.24 -12.98
C ASP A 31 11.37 -6.25 -12.14
N HIS A 32 11.25 -5.97 -10.85
CA HIS A 32 10.62 -6.85 -9.88
C HIS A 32 10.11 -6.08 -8.66
N MET A 33 9.39 -6.77 -7.77
CA MET A 33 9.01 -6.21 -6.48
C MET A 33 9.35 -7.23 -5.41
N GLY A 34 10.20 -6.85 -4.45
CA GLY A 34 10.60 -7.72 -3.33
C GLY A 34 9.40 -8.12 -2.46
N PHE A 35 9.60 -9.12 -1.60
CA PHE A 35 8.53 -9.58 -0.73
C PHE A 35 8.13 -8.53 0.31
N HIS A 36 6.83 -8.22 0.37
CA HIS A 36 6.27 -7.23 1.29
C HIS A 36 4.81 -7.55 1.64
N TYR A 37 4.27 -6.80 2.60
CA TYR A 37 2.84 -6.65 2.83
C TYR A 37 2.45 -5.25 2.39
N ASP A 38 1.22 -5.06 1.90
CA ASP A 38 0.73 -3.73 1.50
C ASP A 38 0.45 -2.79 2.70
N THR A 39 0.62 -3.31 3.92
CA THR A 39 0.47 -2.71 5.26
C THR A 39 -0.32 -1.40 5.28
N SER A 40 -1.53 -1.48 5.82
CA SER A 40 -2.43 -0.33 5.97
C SER A 40 -1.88 0.74 6.94
N TYR A 41 -2.04 2.03 6.58
CA TYR A 41 -1.98 3.14 7.54
C TYR A 41 -3.33 3.37 8.25
N TYR A 42 -4.37 2.61 7.86
CA TYR A 42 -5.71 2.69 8.40
C TYR A 42 -5.94 1.62 9.48
N LYS A 43 -6.88 1.89 10.37
CA LYS A 43 -7.12 1.10 11.60
C LYS A 43 -7.51 -0.36 11.33
N ASP A 44 -8.06 -0.64 10.14
CA ASP A 44 -8.57 -1.95 9.75
C ASP A 44 -7.93 -2.52 8.48
N ARG A 45 -8.45 -3.67 8.04
CA ARG A 45 -7.96 -4.45 6.90
C ARG A 45 -7.88 -3.61 5.63
N ARG A 46 -6.72 -3.70 4.97
CA ARG A 46 -6.51 -3.28 3.58
C ARG A 46 -6.66 -4.46 2.62
N TRP A 47 -7.30 -4.20 1.50
CA TRP A 47 -7.55 -5.15 0.44
C TRP A 47 -6.92 -4.65 -0.86
N THR A 48 -6.17 -5.53 -1.50
CA THR A 48 -5.52 -5.27 -2.78
C THR A 48 -6.23 -6.05 -3.86
N LEU A 49 -6.67 -5.34 -4.90
CA LEU A 49 -7.17 -5.91 -6.14
C LEU A 49 -6.16 -5.65 -7.25
N LEU A 50 -5.58 -6.73 -7.77
CA LEU A 50 -4.77 -6.69 -8.98
C LEU A 50 -5.63 -7.06 -10.19
N VAL A 51 -5.47 -6.30 -11.27
CA VAL A 51 -6.09 -6.57 -12.57
C VAL A 51 -4.98 -6.77 -13.59
N GLY A 52 -4.90 -7.98 -14.14
CA GLY A 52 -3.96 -8.28 -15.23
C GLY A 52 -4.40 -7.56 -16.51
N PHE A 53 -3.50 -6.78 -17.11
CA PHE A 53 -3.78 -6.07 -18.36
C PHE A 53 -3.08 -6.74 -19.53
N LYS A 54 -1.77 -6.94 -19.42
CA LYS A 54 -0.92 -7.64 -20.39
C LYS A 54 0.26 -8.26 -19.65
N ASP A 55 0.65 -9.49 -20.00
CA ASP A 55 1.76 -10.16 -19.31
C ASP A 55 2.50 -11.14 -20.24
N ASP A 56 3.33 -10.58 -21.11
CA ASP A 56 4.23 -11.29 -22.03
C ASP A 56 5.60 -11.50 -21.34
N SER A 57 5.59 -12.22 -20.23
CA SER A 57 6.79 -12.47 -19.42
C SER A 57 6.83 -13.87 -18.83
N SER A 58 7.94 -14.25 -18.24
CA SER A 58 8.03 -15.42 -17.36
C SER A 58 7.72 -15.09 -15.90
N SER A 59 7.52 -13.80 -15.59
CA SER A 59 7.26 -13.29 -14.24
C SER A 59 5.98 -13.89 -13.61
N ARG A 60 6.02 -14.05 -12.29
CA ARG A 60 4.95 -14.60 -11.45
C ARG A 60 4.65 -13.64 -10.30
N LEU A 61 3.38 -13.58 -9.92
CA LEU A 61 2.99 -13.09 -8.60
C LEU A 61 3.26 -14.23 -7.61
N LEU A 62 4.16 -14.02 -6.67
CA LEU A 62 4.54 -14.99 -5.65
C LEU A 62 3.84 -14.60 -4.34
N CYS A 63 3.13 -15.54 -3.72
CA CYS A 63 2.39 -15.33 -2.50
C CYS A 63 2.78 -16.37 -1.46
N HIS A 64 3.11 -15.92 -0.26
CA HIS A 64 3.24 -16.75 0.93
C HIS A 64 2.04 -16.49 1.84
N LEU A 65 1.25 -17.53 2.07
CA LEU A 65 0.08 -17.51 2.94
C LEU A 65 0.48 -17.98 4.34
N HIS A 66 -0.31 -17.59 5.34
CA HIS A 66 -0.18 -18.02 6.74
C HIS A 66 1.14 -17.63 7.43
N THR A 67 1.93 -16.74 6.85
CA THR A 67 3.19 -16.20 7.41
C THR A 67 3.04 -15.52 8.79
N LYS A 68 1.82 -15.18 9.19
CA LYS A 68 1.49 -14.60 10.52
C LYS A 68 0.69 -15.55 11.42
N ASN A 69 0.52 -16.82 11.03
CA ASN A 69 -0.19 -17.82 11.82
C ASN A 69 0.81 -18.86 12.36
N PRO A 70 1.10 -18.88 13.68
CA PRO A 70 2.07 -19.83 14.24
C PRO A 70 1.59 -21.28 14.17
N ASP A 71 0.29 -21.52 14.04
CA ASP A 71 -0.31 -22.86 14.05
C ASP A 71 -0.45 -23.46 12.65
N ARG A 72 0.03 -22.77 11.60
CA ARG A 72 -0.10 -23.23 10.21
C ARG A 72 1.18 -22.99 9.42
N GLU A 73 1.62 -24.03 8.73
CA GLU A 73 2.74 -23.96 7.80
C GLU A 73 2.52 -22.92 6.68
N ILE A 74 3.62 -22.34 6.23
CA ILE A 74 3.60 -21.37 5.12
C ILE A 74 3.25 -22.10 3.83
N GLU A 75 2.17 -21.68 3.21
CA GLU A 75 1.73 -22.17 1.90
C GLU A 75 2.20 -21.21 0.81
N LYS A 76 2.89 -21.73 -0.20
CA LYS A 76 3.42 -20.93 -1.32
C LYS A 76 2.52 -21.09 -2.55
N LEU A 77 2.12 -19.96 -3.12
CA LEU A 77 1.32 -19.89 -4.34
C LEU A 77 2.04 -19.02 -5.37
N GLU A 78 2.09 -19.48 -6.61
CA GLU A 78 2.65 -18.74 -7.74
C GLU A 78 1.60 -18.59 -8.83
N LEU A 79 1.34 -17.36 -9.23
CA LEU A 79 0.30 -17.04 -10.21
C LEU A 79 0.91 -16.37 -11.44
N LYS A 80 0.57 -16.88 -12.64
CA LYS A 80 0.76 -16.13 -13.88
C LYS A 80 -0.43 -15.21 -14.04
N MET A 81 -0.18 -13.90 -14.11
CA MET A 81 -1.25 -12.96 -14.40
C MET A 81 -1.60 -13.07 -15.89
N THR A 82 -2.90 -13.08 -16.20
CA THR A 82 -3.39 -13.04 -17.58
C THR A 82 -4.31 -11.84 -17.76
N PRO A 83 -4.46 -11.32 -18.99
CA PRO A 83 -5.39 -10.24 -19.27
C PRO A 83 -6.81 -10.54 -18.74
N GLY A 84 -7.37 -9.62 -17.95
CA GLY A 84 -8.70 -9.75 -17.33
C GLY A 84 -8.73 -10.56 -16.03
N MET A 85 -7.62 -11.17 -15.61
CA MET A 85 -7.56 -11.87 -14.32
C MET A 85 -7.65 -10.87 -13.17
N LEU A 86 -8.53 -11.18 -12.20
CA LEU A 86 -8.67 -10.45 -10.95
C LEU A 86 -8.05 -11.27 -9.81
N VAL A 87 -7.08 -10.69 -9.11
CA VAL A 87 -6.51 -11.28 -7.89
C VAL A 87 -6.82 -10.35 -6.72
N LEU A 88 -7.66 -10.82 -5.80
CA LEU A 88 -8.10 -10.06 -4.64
C LEU A 88 -7.57 -10.73 -3.37
N PHE A 89 -6.88 -9.95 -2.53
CA PHE A 89 -6.34 -10.46 -1.27
C PHE A 89 -6.31 -9.41 -0.18
N ASN A 90 -6.14 -9.88 1.06
CA ASN A 90 -5.92 -9.01 2.21
C ASN A 90 -4.42 -8.63 2.27
N GLY A 91 -4.13 -7.35 2.05
CA GLY A 91 -2.76 -6.82 1.95
C GLY A 91 -1.96 -6.92 3.25
N ASP A 92 -2.64 -7.02 4.40
CA ASP A 92 -1.99 -7.20 5.71
C ASP A 92 -1.68 -8.67 6.02
N LYS A 93 -2.25 -9.62 5.27
CA LYS A 93 -2.15 -11.07 5.55
C LYS A 93 -1.34 -11.84 4.52
N VAL A 94 -1.27 -11.38 3.27
CA VAL A 94 -0.55 -12.07 2.20
C VAL A 94 0.81 -11.41 2.00
N TYR A 95 1.87 -12.16 2.31
CA TYR A 95 3.24 -11.72 2.04
C TYR A 95 3.58 -12.06 0.59
N HIS A 96 3.82 -11.07 -0.24
CA HIS A 96 3.88 -11.28 -1.68
C HIS A 96 4.97 -10.49 -2.37
N SER A 97 5.38 -10.98 -3.54
CA SER A 97 6.38 -10.37 -4.41
C SER A 97 6.02 -10.57 -5.89
N VAL A 98 6.71 -9.85 -6.76
CA VAL A 98 6.68 -10.07 -8.21
C VAL A 98 8.06 -10.54 -8.63
N SER A 99 8.15 -11.72 -9.23
CA SER A 99 9.45 -12.22 -9.70
C SER A 99 9.96 -11.37 -10.86
N PRO A 100 11.29 -11.29 -11.08
CA PRO A 100 11.85 -10.48 -12.15
C PRO A 100 11.34 -10.85 -13.54
N VAL A 101 11.18 -9.83 -14.39
CA VAL A 101 11.05 -10.02 -15.85
C VAL A 101 12.43 -10.15 -16.49
N LYS A 102 12.53 -10.88 -17.61
CA LYS A 102 13.77 -11.03 -18.38
C LYS A 102 13.88 -9.98 -19.49
N ALA A 103 15.04 -9.89 -20.12
CA ALA A 103 15.23 -9.05 -21.30
C ALA A 103 14.17 -9.32 -22.39
N GLY A 104 13.50 -8.26 -22.85
CA GLY A 104 12.45 -8.32 -23.87
C GLY A 104 11.07 -8.78 -23.38
N GLU A 105 10.93 -9.14 -22.11
CA GLU A 105 9.63 -9.47 -21.51
C GLU A 105 8.92 -8.22 -20.99
N THR A 106 7.58 -8.23 -21.00
CA THR A 106 6.80 -7.10 -20.46
C THR A 106 5.61 -7.56 -19.62
N ARG A 107 5.33 -6.82 -18.54
CA ARG A 107 4.19 -7.08 -17.66
C ARG A 107 3.53 -5.78 -17.21
N TYR A 108 2.21 -5.74 -17.30
CA TYR A 108 1.37 -4.60 -16.98
C TYR A 108 0.21 -5.01 -16.09
N VAL A 109 0.14 -4.42 -14.89
CA VAL A 109 -0.87 -4.74 -13.87
C VAL A 109 -1.39 -3.45 -13.25
N VAL A 110 -2.72 -3.34 -13.11
CA VAL A 110 -3.34 -2.30 -12.29
C VAL A 110 -3.51 -2.85 -10.88
N SER A 111 -3.09 -2.08 -9.87
CA SER A 111 -3.38 -2.34 -8.46
C SER A 111 -4.36 -1.29 -7.94
N MET A 112 -5.40 -1.74 -7.24
CA MET A 112 -6.37 -0.89 -6.57
C MET A 112 -6.50 -1.31 -5.11
N GLN A 113 -6.65 -0.31 -4.25
CA GLN A 113 -6.66 -0.49 -2.81
C GLN A 113 -8.00 -0.10 -2.20
N PHE A 114 -8.46 -0.94 -1.28
CA PHE A 114 -9.70 -0.75 -0.53
C PHE A 114 -9.44 -0.93 0.96
N VAL A 115 -10.21 -0.25 1.78
CA VAL A 115 -10.11 -0.32 3.25
C VAL A 115 -11.44 -0.76 3.84
N THR A 116 -11.41 -1.44 4.97
CA THR A 116 -12.64 -1.81 5.68
C THR A 116 -13.23 -0.62 6.44
N SER A 117 -12.38 0.28 6.94
CA SER A 117 -12.76 1.58 7.51
C SER A 117 -11.82 2.67 7.00
N GLY A 118 -12.37 3.85 6.70
CA GLY A 118 -11.59 5.05 6.35
C GLY A 118 -10.97 5.76 7.55
N GLU A 119 -11.14 5.22 8.77
CA GLU A 119 -10.54 5.78 9.98
C GLU A 119 -9.02 5.55 9.96
N MET A 120 -8.25 6.63 9.80
CA MET A 120 -6.81 6.58 10.07
C MET A 120 -6.59 6.21 11.53
N ASN A 121 -5.63 5.31 11.79
CA ASN A 121 -5.24 4.99 13.16
C ASN A 121 -4.68 6.26 13.83
N PRO A 122 -5.27 6.77 14.94
CA PRO A 122 -4.81 7.98 15.63
C PRO A 122 -3.33 7.92 16.04
N PHE A 123 -2.82 6.72 16.36
CA PHE A 123 -1.42 6.50 16.72
C PHE A 123 -0.46 6.64 15.52
N ILE A 124 -0.91 6.37 14.29
CA ILE A 124 -0.09 6.55 13.08
C ILE A 124 -0.04 8.03 12.67
N ARG A 125 -1.08 8.81 12.96
CA ARG A 125 -1.06 10.29 12.79
C ARG A 125 0.01 10.95 13.67
N PHE A 126 0.24 10.41 14.86
CA PHE A 126 1.31 10.86 15.77
C PHE A 126 2.71 10.50 15.24
N ILE A 127 2.87 9.32 14.64
CA ILE A 127 4.13 8.92 13.99
C ILE A 127 4.42 9.76 12.74
N SER A 128 3.39 10.16 11.97
CA SER A 128 3.52 11.07 10.82
C SER A 128 4.08 12.42 11.25
N ASN A 129 3.48 13.06 12.26
CA ASN A 129 3.97 14.36 12.76
C ASN A 129 5.41 14.27 13.31
N MET A 130 5.77 13.15 13.94
CA MET A 130 7.11 12.96 14.48
C MET A 130 8.15 12.67 13.40
N LYS A 131 7.81 11.90 12.36
CA LYS A 131 8.69 11.64 11.21
C LYS A 131 8.86 12.87 10.33
N ASP A 132 7.84 13.72 10.17
CA ASP A 132 7.96 14.99 9.45
C ASP A 132 8.87 15.99 10.19
N ALA A 133 8.84 16.00 11.53
CA ALA A 133 9.71 16.84 12.36
C ALA A 133 11.18 16.40 12.35
N VAL A 134 11.46 15.10 12.25
CA VAL A 134 12.82 14.54 12.29
C VAL A 134 13.44 14.38 10.89
N GLY A 135 12.62 14.12 9.86
CA GLY A 135 13.10 13.84 8.50
C GLY A 135 13.36 15.07 7.63
N TYR A 136 12.59 16.15 7.78
CA TYR A 136 12.68 17.31 6.88
C TYR A 136 13.28 18.59 7.49
N PHE A 137 13.14 18.81 8.81
CA PHE A 137 13.49 20.12 9.41
C PHE A 137 14.76 20.14 10.26
N GLY A 138 15.33 18.99 10.61
CA GLY A 138 16.45 18.92 11.52
C GLY A 138 16.12 19.45 12.92
N LEU A 139 16.92 19.08 13.92
CA LEU A 139 16.69 19.37 15.35
C LEU A 139 16.72 20.86 15.74
N ARG A 140 16.71 21.81 14.78
CA ARG A 140 16.70 23.25 15.05
C ARG A 140 15.33 23.93 15.00
N GLY A 141 14.27 23.23 14.59
CA GLY A 141 12.90 23.76 14.62
C GLY A 141 12.16 23.58 15.97
N VAL A 142 12.69 22.76 16.89
CA VAL A 142 11.98 22.35 18.11
C VAL A 142 12.27 23.24 19.32
N PHE A 143 13.27 24.14 19.24
CA PHE A 143 13.61 25.09 20.31
C PHE A 143 13.87 26.48 19.76
N GLY A 144 12.82 27.20 19.31
CA GLY A 144 13.04 28.55 18.80
C GLY A 144 11.83 29.27 18.22
N ALA A 145 10.74 29.41 18.97
CA ALA A 145 9.79 30.50 18.73
C ALA A 145 9.14 30.89 20.06
N GLY A 146 9.85 31.74 20.78
CA GLY A 146 9.38 32.36 22.01
C GLY A 146 8.16 33.25 21.76
N GLN A 147 7.36 33.36 22.81
CA GLN A 147 6.24 34.26 23.01
C GLN A 147 6.37 35.60 22.27
N ARG A 148 5.33 35.96 21.50
CA ARG A 148 4.92 37.36 21.31
C ARG A 148 3.46 37.52 21.68
N LYS A 149 3.23 38.45 22.61
CA LYS A 149 1.92 38.85 23.17
C LYS A 149 0.99 39.44 22.10
N PRO A 150 -0.32 39.45 22.35
CA PRO A 150 -1.29 40.12 21.49
C PRO A 150 -1.28 41.62 21.77
N ASP A 151 -1.12 42.45 20.73
CA ASP A 151 -1.38 43.89 20.82
C ASP A 151 -2.83 44.18 20.42
N ALA A 152 -3.50 44.93 21.29
CA ALA A 152 -4.85 45.40 21.17
C ALA A 152 -4.92 46.75 20.42
N LYS A 153 -6.02 46.94 19.68
CA LYS A 153 -6.65 48.21 19.23
C LYS A 153 -5.89 49.17 18.30
N ALA A 154 -6.52 49.46 17.15
CA ALA A 154 -6.98 50.78 16.69
C ALA A 154 -7.85 50.57 15.43
N ALA A 155 -9.16 50.80 15.44
CA ALA A 155 -9.89 52.07 15.35
C ALA A 155 -9.99 52.66 13.92
N ARG A 156 -11.25 52.72 13.44
CA ARG A 156 -11.85 53.38 12.27
C ARG A 156 -11.87 52.61 10.96
#